data_AF-A0A540M8B5-F1
#
_entry.id   AF-A0A540M8B5-F1
#
_cell.length_a   1.000
_cell.length_b   1.000
_cell.length_c   1.000
_cell.angle_alpha   90.00
_cell.angle_beta   90.00
_cell.angle_gamma   90.00
#
_symmetry.space_group_name_H-M   'P 1'
#
loop_
_entity.id
_entity.type
_entity.pdbx_description
1 polymer ?
#
loop_
_entity_poly.entity_id
_entity_poly.type
_entity_poly.pdbx_seq_one_letter_code
_entity_poly.pdbx_strand_id
1 'polypeptide(L)' 'MLRSSTLNVREDIIDVLVEKAIIAIEYNQILMHNLLEKMGKHIVYEESPTEPGKRSRLWHHKDVCEVLIDCRVSRIYVLT' A
#
# COMPACT_ATOMS: atom_id res chain seq x y z
N MET A 1 -0.88 35.60 5.26
CA MET A 1 -2.26 36.09 5.40
C MET A 1 -3.17 34.92 5.71
N LEU A 2 -4.09 35.13 6.64
CA LEU A 2 -4.83 34.12 7.38
C LEU A 2 -5.76 33.26 6.51
N ARG A 3 -5.78 31.95 6.78
CA ARG A 3 -7.02 31.17 6.83
C ARG A 3 -6.96 30.25 8.05
N SER A 4 -7.38 30.80 9.18
CA SER A 4 -8.03 30.02 10.23
C SER A 4 -9.49 30.46 10.22
N SER A 5 -10.41 29.54 9.92
CA SER A 5 -11.82 29.48 10.38
C SER A 5 -12.69 28.65 9.43
N THR A 6 -12.67 27.32 9.58
CA THR A 6 -13.86 26.44 9.49
C THR A 6 -13.43 25.05 10.00
N LEU A 7 -13.63 24.83 11.29
CA LEU A 7 -13.70 23.47 11.83
C LEU A 7 -14.99 22.83 11.28
N ASN A 8 -14.86 21.59 10.78
CA ASN A 8 -15.92 20.67 10.34
C ASN A 8 -16.39 20.74 8.87
N VAL A 9 -15.49 20.42 7.95
CA VAL A 9 -15.83 19.72 6.71
C VAL A 9 -14.91 18.50 6.72
N ARG A 10 -15.45 17.28 6.60
CA ARG A 10 -14.68 16.01 6.57
C ARG A 10 -13.33 16.26 5.92
N GLU A 11 -12.27 16.37 6.71
CA GLU A 11 -10.94 16.59 6.15
C GLU A 11 -10.71 15.42 5.21
N ASP A 12 -10.43 15.71 3.94
CA ASP A 12 -10.05 14.66 3.03
C ASP A 12 -8.78 14.04 3.63
N ILE A 13 -8.82 12.73 3.87
CA ILE A 13 -7.72 12.01 4.51
C ILE A 13 -6.44 12.27 3.69
N ILE A 14 -6.58 12.47 2.38
CA ILE A 14 -5.47 12.82 1.50
C ILE A 14 -4.85 14.17 1.90
N ASP A 15 -5.65 15.20 2.11
CA ASP A 15 -5.14 16.54 2.48
C ASP A 15 -4.38 16.48 3.81
N VAL A 16 -4.91 15.76 4.80
CA VAL A 16 -4.24 15.57 6.11
C VAL A 16 -2.89 14.85 5.95
N LEU A 17 -2.82 13.85 5.07
CA LEU A 17 -1.58 13.11 4.83
C LEU A 17 -0.54 13.97 4.08
N VAL A 18 -0.99 14.87 3.21
CA VAL A 18 -0.14 15.85 2.53
C VAL A 18 0.37 16.90 3.52
N GLU A 19 -0.50 17.46 4.36
CA GLU A 19 -0.11 18.43 5.41
C GLU A 19 0.90 17.86 6.41
N LYS A 20 0.80 16.55 6.70
CA LYS A 20 1.75 15.84 7.57
C LYS A 20 3.04 15.40 6.86
N ALA A 21 3.21 15.75 5.58
CA ALA A 21 4.33 15.32 4.74
C ALA A 21 4.54 13.79 4.76
N ILE A 22 3.44 13.03 4.84
CA ILE A 22 3.46 11.56 4.77
C ILE A 22 3.42 11.12 3.30
N ILE A 23 2.62 11.83 2.51
CA ILE A 23 2.53 11.67 1.06
C ILE A 23 2.71 13.02 0.37
N ALA A 24 3.11 12.97 -0.89
CA ALA A 24 3.10 14.12 -1.80
C ALA A 24 2.28 13.76 -3.05
N ILE A 25 1.71 14.76 -3.71
CA ILE A 25 0.98 14.56 -4.96
C ILE A 25 1.71 15.31 -6.05
N GLU A 26 2.23 14.58 -7.04
CA GLU A 26 2.92 15.14 -8.20
C GLU A 26 2.39 14.47 -9.46
N TYR A 27 2.10 15.24 -10.51
CA TYR A 27 1.62 14.71 -11.80
C TYR A 27 0.44 13.73 -11.68
N ASN A 28 -0.52 13.99 -10.80
CA ASN A 28 -1.65 13.10 -10.45
C ASN A 28 -1.23 11.73 -9.88
N GLN A 29 -0.02 11.62 -9.32
CA GLN A 29 0.49 10.43 -8.64
C GLN A 29 0.68 10.72 -7.15
N ILE A 30 0.38 9.73 -6.32
CA ILE A 30 0.68 9.76 -4.89
C ILE A 30 2.09 9.22 -4.69
N LEU A 31 2.97 10.06 -4.18
CA LEU A 31 4.32 9.73 -3.77
C LEU A 31 4.35 9.51 -2.25
N MET A 32 5.03 8.46 -1.82
CA MET A 32 5.27 8.17 -0.40
C MET A 32 6.78 8.26 -0.16
N HIS A 33 7.20 8.88 0.94
CA HIS A 33 8.62 8.92 1.29
C HIS A 33 9.21 7.50 1.37
N ASN A 34 10.43 7.29 0.85
CA ASN A 34 11.09 5.99 0.81
C ASN A 34 11.14 5.28 2.18
N LEU A 35 11.25 6.03 3.29
CA LEU A 35 11.24 5.45 4.64
C LEU A 35 9.86 4.90 5.03
N LEU A 36 8.79 5.64 4.72
CA LEU A 36 7.42 5.21 4.96
C LEU A 36 7.05 4.02 4.07
N GLU A 37 7.51 4.04 2.82
CA GLU A 37 7.35 2.91 1.90
C GLU A 37 8.05 1.66 2.46
N LYS A 38 9.30 1.79 2.91
CA LYS A 38 10.06 0.69 3.52
C LYS A 38 9.39 0.18 4.80
N MET A 39 8.89 1.07 5.64
CA MET A 39 8.19 0.72 6.87
C MET A 39 6.87 -0.01 6.57
N GLY A 40 6.08 0.49 5.61
CA GLY A 40 4.84 -0.14 5.18
C GLY A 40 5.06 -1.53 4.60
N LYS A 41 6.08 -1.70 3.75
CA LYS A 41 6.51 -3.01 3.25
C LYS A 41 6.92 -3.95 4.38
N HIS A 42 7.69 -3.45 5.35
CA HIS A 42 8.10 -4.25 6.51
C HIS A 42 6.88 -4.72 7.33
N ILE A 43 5.91 -3.85 7.60
CA ILE A 43 4.70 -4.22 8.34
C ILE A 43 3.97 -5.37 7.65
N VAL A 44 3.75 -5.28 6.32
CA VAL A 44 3.06 -6.34 5.58
C VAL A 44 3.91 -7.62 5.49
N TYR A 45 5.24 -7.50 5.45
CA TYR A 45 6.12 -8.66 5.52
C TYR A 45 5.99 -9.40 6.86
N GLU A 46 5.93 -8.67 7.97
CA GLU A 46 5.79 -9.23 9.33
C GLU A 46 4.43 -9.91 9.58
N GLU A 47 3.40 -9.62 8.79
CA GLU A 47 2.12 -10.35 8.86
C GLU A 47 2.31 -11.85 8.61
N SER A 48 3.20 -12.21 7.69
CA SER A 48 3.64 -13.59 7.48
C SER A 48 5.00 -13.63 6.77
N PRO A 49 6.10 -13.70 7.53
CA PRO A 49 7.44 -13.69 6.95
C PRO A 49 7.69 -14.88 6.02
N THR A 50 7.12 -16.04 6.33
CA THR A 50 7.38 -17.31 5.65
C THR A 50 6.35 -17.71 4.61
N GLU A 51 5.11 -17.22 4.70
CA GLU A 51 4.02 -17.60 3.78
C GLU A 51 3.48 -16.34 3.10
N PRO A 52 4.06 -15.90 1.97
CA PRO A 52 3.65 -14.67 1.31
C PRO A 52 2.15 -14.62 0.98
N GLY A 53 1.52 -15.77 0.69
CA GLY A 53 0.09 -15.87 0.40
C GLY A 53 -0.84 -15.52 1.56
N LYS A 54 -0.34 -15.46 2.80
CA LYS A 54 -1.11 -15.03 3.97
C LYS A 54 -1.00 -13.53 4.26
N ARG A 55 -0.14 -12.80 3.55
CA ARG A 55 0.01 -11.35 3.70
C ARG A 55 -1.17 -10.63 3.06
N SER A 56 -1.56 -9.50 3.63
CA SER A 56 -2.65 -8.65 3.13
C SER A 56 -2.38 -8.12 1.73
N ARG A 57 -1.12 -7.88 1.38
CA ARG A 57 -0.68 -7.36 0.08
C ARG A 57 0.67 -7.95 -0.34
N LEU A 58 0.85 -8.10 -1.65
CA LEU A 58 2.12 -8.50 -2.28
C LEU A 58 2.62 -7.39 -3.19
N TRP A 59 3.90 -7.04 -3.09
CA TRP A 59 4.55 -6.05 -3.96
C TRP A 59 5.79 -6.60 -4.67
N HIS A 60 6.39 -7.67 -4.13
CA HIS A 60 7.61 -8.25 -4.66
C HIS A 60 7.27 -9.33 -5.68
N HIS A 61 7.76 -9.19 -6.91
CA HIS A 61 7.40 -10.06 -8.03
C HIS A 61 7.66 -11.55 -7.76
N LYS A 62 8.71 -11.90 -6.99
CA LYS A 62 9.01 -13.30 -6.66
C LYS A 62 7.92 -13.89 -5.79
N ASP A 63 7.51 -13.15 -4.76
CA ASP A 63 6.48 -13.55 -3.81
C ASP A 63 5.12 -13.69 -4.52
N VAL A 64 4.82 -12.78 -5.46
CA VAL A 64 3.64 -12.88 -6.33
C VAL A 64 3.71 -14.15 -7.18
N CYS A 65 4.84 -14.41 -7.84
CA CYS A 65 5.03 -15.61 -8.64
C CYS A 65 4.90 -16.88 -7.79
N GLU A 66 5.50 -16.91 -6.59
CA GLU A 66 5.43 -18.05 -5.66
C GLU A 66 3.98 -18.34 -5.26
N VAL A 67 3.22 -17.33 -4.85
CA VAL A 67 1.81 -17.48 -4.51
C VAL A 67 0.99 -17.95 -5.71
N LEU A 68 1.23 -17.39 -6.89
CA LEU A 68 0.53 -17.81 -8.11
C LEU A 68 0.91 -19.22 -8.57
N ILE A 69 2.16 -19.66 -8.36
CA ILE A 69 2.63 -21.01 -8.69
C ILE A 69 2.08 -22.01 -7.67
N ASP A 70 2.10 -21.69 -6.37
CA ASP A 70 1.52 -22.52 -5.32
C ASP A 70 -0.01 -22.67 -5.53
N CYS A 71 -0.71 -21.59 -5.90
CA CYS A 71 -2.11 -21.66 -6.34
C CYS A 71 -2.33 -22.51 -7.61
N ARG A 72 -1.32 -22.73 -8.48
CA ARG A 72 -1.45 -23.65 -9.63
C ARG A 72 -1.50 -25.12 -9.20
N VAL A 73 -0.99 -25.47 -8.01
CA VAL A 73 -1.14 -26.84 -7.47
C VAL A 73 -2.57 -27.09 -6.97
N SER A 74 -3.31 -26.02 -6.62
CA SER A 74 -4.76 -26.04 -6.39
C SER A 74 -5.53 -25.56 -7.63
N ARG A 75 -5.41 -26.32 -8.72
CA ARG A 75 -6.38 -26.44 -9.83
C ARG A 75 -7.30 -25.22 -10.07
N ILE A 76 -6.75 -24.08 -10.47
CA ILE A 76 -7.53 -23.03 -11.13
C ILE A 76 -7.51 -23.36 -12.62
N TYR A 77 -8.61 -23.92 -13.13
CA TYR A 77 -8.87 -23.90 -14.57
C TYR A 77 -8.98 -22.44 -14.98
N VAL A 78 -7.93 -21.89 -15.59
CA VAL A 78 -8.04 -20.61 -16.28
C VAL A 78 -8.78 -20.88 -17.59
N LEU A 79 -10.11 -20.80 -17.55
CA LEU A 79 -10.91 -20.54 -18.73
C LEU A 79 -10.88 -19.03 -18.97
N THR A 80 -9.94 -18.61 -19.82
CA THR A 80 -10.02 -17.61 -20.90
C THR A 80 -8.61 -17.34 -21.40
#